data_AF-A0A9D2VYA5-F1
#
_entry.id   AF-A0A9D2VYA5-F1
#
_cell.length_a   1.000
_cell.length_b   1.000
_cell.length_c   1.000
_cell.angle_alpha   90.00
_cell.angle_beta   90.00
_cell.angle_gamma   90.00
#
_symmetry.space_group_name_H-M   'P 1'
#
loop_
_entity.id
_entity.type
_entity.pdbx_description
1 polymer ?
#
loop_
_entity_poly.entity_id
_entity_poly.type
_entity_poly.pdbx_seq_one_letter_code
_entity_poly.pdbx_strand_id
1 'polypeptide(L)'
;MRYKGAVFSHETALYLLEMADREPIQYTVTMKRGYNPANLTRQGVKVYTVKKEWYSLGMTQARTPMGHMVRIYDAERTLCDVFRGNSQIEVQDRQNAIREYAAKGKKDIPRLM
;
A
#
# COMPACT_ATOMS: atom_id res chain seq x y z
N MET A 1 -3.80 -17.01 -0.69
CA MET A 1 -3.04 -15.98 -1.43
C MET A 1 -2.07 -16.67 -2.40
N ARG A 2 -2.26 -16.48 -3.72
CA ARG A 2 -1.54 -17.21 -4.79
C ARG A 2 -0.07 -16.80 -4.95
N TYR A 3 0.32 -15.64 -4.39
CA TYR A 3 1.69 -15.11 -4.44
C TYR A 3 2.26 -14.98 -3.03
N LYS A 4 3.12 -15.93 -2.65
CA LYS A 4 3.79 -15.92 -1.35
C LYS A 4 4.75 -14.72 -1.28
N GLY A 5 4.46 -13.76 -0.41
CA GLY A 5 5.30 -12.57 -0.20
C GLY A 5 4.80 -11.28 -0.87
N ALA A 6 3.59 -11.27 -1.43
CA ALA A 6 2.93 -10.03 -1.83
C ALA A 6 2.27 -9.35 -0.63
N VAL A 7 2.47 -8.04 -0.53
CA VAL A 7 1.84 -7.14 0.45
C VAL A 7 1.14 -6.05 -0.35
N PHE A 8 -0.16 -5.86 -0.15
CA PHE A 8 -0.85 -4.73 -0.78
C PHE A 8 -0.30 -3.42 -0.20
N SER A 9 -0.09 -2.44 -1.08
CA SER A 9 0.63 -1.21 -0.75
C SER A 9 0.04 -0.03 -1.51
N HIS A 10 0.56 1.18 -1.32
CA HIS A 10 0.21 2.35 -2.14
C HIS A 10 -1.33 2.53 -2.27
N GLU A 11 -1.86 2.70 -3.49
CA GLU A 11 -3.28 2.91 -3.78
C GLU A 11 -4.18 1.81 -3.21
N THR A 12 -3.76 0.53 -3.26
CA THR A 12 -4.59 -0.55 -2.71
C THR A 12 -4.59 -0.59 -1.20
N ALA A 13 -3.46 -0.26 -0.56
CA ALA A 13 -3.44 -0.11 0.89
C ALA A 13 -4.26 1.11 1.33
N LEU A 14 -4.18 2.24 0.62
CA LEU A 14 -5.02 3.40 0.90
C LEU A 14 -6.51 3.04 0.87
N TYR A 15 -6.95 2.33 -0.18
CA TYR A 15 -8.34 1.87 -0.28
C TYR A 15 -8.75 0.94 0.87
N LEU A 16 -7.94 -0.09 1.17
CA LEU A 16 -8.22 -1.03 2.26
C LEU A 16 -8.13 -0.41 3.66
N LEU A 17 -7.43 0.72 3.79
CA LEU A 17 -7.35 1.53 4.99
C LEU A 17 -8.43 2.62 5.02
N GLU A 18 -9.36 2.68 4.07
CA GLU A 18 -10.38 3.74 4.00
C GLU A 18 -9.75 5.15 3.98
N MET A 19 -8.63 5.29 3.26
CA MET A 19 -7.88 6.53 3.05
C MET A 19 -7.87 6.95 1.57
N ALA A 20 -8.77 6.39 0.78
CA ALA A 20 -9.03 6.74 -0.60
C ALA A 20 -10.53 6.70 -0.88
N ASP A 21 -11.03 7.65 -1.67
CA ASP A 21 -12.45 7.81 -1.96
C ASP A 21 -12.97 6.83 -3.02
N ARG A 22 -12.06 6.22 -3.78
CA ARG A 22 -12.36 5.34 -4.91
C ARG A 22 -11.51 4.08 -4.87
N GLU A 23 -12.02 3.01 -5.47
CA GLU A 23 -11.24 1.80 -5.70
C GLU A 23 -10.08 2.09 -6.65
N PRO A 24 -8.87 1.54 -6.42
CA PRO A 24 -7.76 1.73 -7.34
C PRO A 24 -8.07 1.13 -8.72
N ILE A 25 -7.73 1.88 -9.77
CA ILE A 25 -7.82 1.42 -11.17
C ILE A 25 -7.01 0.13 -11.38
N GLN A 26 -5.88 0.04 -10.68
CA GLN A 26 -4.96 -1.09 -10.74
C GLN A 26 -4.55 -1.49 -9.32
N TYR A 27 -4.66 -2.78 -8.98
CA TYR A 27 -4.13 -3.23 -7.70
C TYR A 27 -2.61 -3.09 -7.64
N THR A 28 -2.13 -2.70 -6.48
CA THR A 28 -0.74 -2.32 -6.25
C THR A 28 -0.18 -3.10 -5.06
N VAL A 29 0.95 -3.76 -5.30
CA VAL A 29 1.62 -4.62 -4.32
C VAL A 29 3.09 -4.30 -4.23
N THR A 30 3.66 -4.52 -3.05
CA THR A 30 5.09 -4.44 -2.80
C THR A 30 5.65 -5.84 -2.57
N MET A 31 6.74 -6.14 -3.26
CA MET A 31 7.50 -7.38 -3.15
C MET A 31 8.90 -7.11 -2.59
N LYS A 32 9.56 -8.15 -2.05
CA LYS A 32 10.99 -8.08 -1.72
C LYS A 32 11.81 -7.91 -3.01
N ARG A 33 12.85 -7.06 -2.95
CA ARG A 33 13.83 -6.93 -4.04
C ARG A 33 14.40 -8.30 -4.43
N GLY A 34 14.50 -8.56 -5.72
CA GLY A 34 14.90 -9.85 -6.30
C GLY A 34 13.73 -10.74 -6.71
N TYR A 35 12.48 -10.36 -6.41
CA TYR A 35 11.31 -11.01 -6.97
C TYR A 35 11.10 -10.63 -8.45
N ASN A 36 10.73 -11.61 -9.29
CA ASN A 36 10.39 -11.37 -10.70
C ASN A 36 8.91 -10.93 -10.82
N PRO A 37 8.62 -9.66 -11.20
CA PRO A 37 7.27 -9.13 -11.24
C PRO A 37 6.44 -9.62 -12.44
N ALA A 38 7.04 -10.26 -13.45
CA ALA A 38 6.41 -10.50 -14.75
C ALA A 38 5.02 -11.16 -14.68
N ASN A 39 4.83 -12.13 -13.78
CA ASN A 39 3.54 -12.81 -13.63
C ASN A 39 2.45 -11.91 -13.04
N LEU A 40 2.80 -11.01 -12.13
CA LEU A 40 1.87 -10.05 -11.54
C LEU A 40 1.56 -8.93 -12.52
N THR A 41 2.58 -8.40 -13.19
CA THR A 41 2.40 -7.37 -14.20
C THR A 41 1.54 -7.85 -15.38
N ARG A 42 1.68 -9.11 -15.81
CA ARG A 42 0.81 -9.72 -16.84
C ARG A 42 -0.66 -9.82 -16.41
N GLN A 43 -0.93 -9.87 -15.11
CA GLN A 43 -2.28 -9.85 -14.55
C GLN A 43 -2.82 -8.44 -14.36
N GLY A 44 -2.10 -7.42 -14.82
CA GLY A 44 -2.47 -6.04 -14.60
C GLY A 44 -2.27 -5.61 -13.14
N VAL A 45 -1.32 -6.18 -12.39
CA VAL A 45 -0.97 -5.69 -11.05
C VAL A 45 0.29 -4.81 -11.12
N LYS A 46 0.25 -3.65 -10.49
CA LYS A 46 1.42 -2.75 -10.36
C LYS A 46 2.30 -3.25 -9.23
N VAL A 47 3.58 -3.44 -9.50
CA VAL A 47 4.52 -4.04 -8.56
C VAL A 47 5.62 -3.06 -8.18
N TYR A 48 5.70 -2.78 -6.89
CA TYR A 48 6.83 -2.09 -6.27
C TYR A 48 7.79 -3.11 -5.66
N THR A 49 9.07 -2.73 -5.55
CA THR A 49 10.06 -3.56 -4.84
C THR A 49 10.80 -2.74 -3.79
N VAL A 50 11.06 -3.36 -2.64
CA VAL A 50 11.76 -2.73 -1.53
C VAL A 50 12.90 -3.61 -1.02
N LYS A 51 13.90 -2.98 -0.38
CA LYS A 51 14.99 -3.71 0.28
C LYS A 51 14.42 -4.66 1.34
N LYS A 52 15.12 -5.78 1.59
CA LYS A 52 14.66 -6.81 2.53
C LYS A 52 14.43 -6.26 3.94
N GLU A 53 15.32 -5.38 4.40
CA GLU A 53 15.25 -4.62 5.66
C GLU A 53 13.95 -3.80 5.81
N TRP A 54 13.38 -3.28 4.72
CA TRP A 54 12.19 -2.43 4.78
C TRP A 54 10.90 -3.21 4.49
N TYR A 55 11.00 -4.46 4.04
CA TYR A 55 9.83 -5.23 3.60
C TYR A 55 8.85 -5.54 4.73
N SER A 56 9.34 -5.75 5.96
CA SER A 56 8.49 -6.04 7.12
C SER A 56 7.99 -4.80 7.85
N LEU A 57 8.59 -3.63 7.59
CA LEU A 57 8.27 -2.39 8.30
C LEU A 57 6.84 -1.96 7.98
N GLY A 58 6.02 -1.80 9.02
CA GLY A 58 4.61 -1.42 8.91
C GLY A 58 3.70 -2.50 8.33
N MET A 59 4.15 -3.76 8.22
CA MET A 59 3.29 -4.83 7.71
C MET A 59 2.19 -5.16 8.72
N THR A 60 0.95 -5.17 8.26
CA THR A 60 -0.24 -5.53 9.04
C THR A 60 -1.21 -6.33 8.17
N GLN A 61 -2.42 -6.58 8.67
CA GLN A 61 -3.50 -7.21 7.93
C GLN A 61 -4.75 -6.36 7.93
N ALA A 62 -5.48 -6.39 6.81
CA ALA A 62 -6.81 -5.81 6.70
C ALA A 62 -7.76 -6.82 6.07
N ARG A 63 -9.06 -6.62 6.33
CA ARG A 63 -10.12 -7.40 5.72
C ARG A 63 -10.53 -6.73 4.41
N THR A 64 -10.58 -7.50 3.33
CA THR A 64 -11.11 -7.02 2.06
C THR A 64 -12.64 -6.85 2.14
N PRO A 65 -13.26 -6.09 1.22
CA PRO A 65 -14.73 -6.02 1.13
C PRO A 65 -15.40 -7.39 0.96
N MET A 66 -14.71 -8.36 0.35
CA MET A 66 -15.15 -9.75 0.21
C MET A 66 -14.92 -10.61 1.46
N GLY A 67 -14.45 -10.03 2.55
CA GLY A 67 -14.29 -10.69 3.84
C GLY A 67 -12.97 -11.43 4.05
N HIS A 68 -12.02 -11.37 3.12
CA HIS A 68 -10.73 -12.08 3.22
C HIS A 68 -9.67 -11.27 3.98
N MET A 69 -8.91 -11.91 4.85
CA MET A 69 -7.75 -11.28 5.49
C MET A 69 -6.55 -11.30 4.54
N VAL A 70 -6.00 -10.11 4.26
CA VAL A 70 -4.86 -9.91 3.36
C VAL A 70 -3.76 -9.11 4.04
N ARG A 71 -2.51 -9.30 3.60
CA ARG A 71 -1.38 -8.50 4.09
C ARG A 71 -1.36 -7.14 3.42
N ILE A 72 -1.24 -6.09 4.23
CA ILE A 72 -1.14 -4.71 3.78
C ILE A 72 0.01 -4.01 4.53
N TYR A 73 0.39 -2.81 4.09
CA TYR A 73 1.11 -1.88 4.97
C TYR A 73 0.15 -1.02 5.78
N ASP A 74 0.57 -0.61 6.99
CA ASP A 74 -0.13 0.33 7.87
C ASP A 74 -0.22 1.73 7.24
N ALA A 75 -0.95 2.64 7.90
CA ALA A 75 -1.22 3.96 7.37
C ALA A 75 0.07 4.77 7.22
N GLU A 76 0.95 4.72 8.22
CA GLU A 76 2.21 5.45 8.24
C GLU A 76 3.12 4.99 7.10
N ARG A 77 3.32 3.67 6.96
CA ARG A 77 4.14 3.13 5.89
C ARG A 77 3.52 3.39 4.51
N THR A 78 2.19 3.26 4.40
CA THR A 78 1.49 3.51 3.14
C THR A 78 1.69 4.96 2.70
N LEU A 79 1.59 5.93 3.61
CA LEU A 79 1.90 7.32 3.31
C LEU A 79 3.37 7.49 2.90
N CYS A 80 4.33 6.94 3.64
CA CYS A 80 5.74 7.02 3.24
C CYS A 80 5.98 6.47 1.82
N ASP A 81 5.35 5.35 1.46
CA ASP A 81 5.45 4.76 0.13
C ASP A 81 4.76 5.64 -0.93
N VAL A 82 3.60 6.24 -0.63
CA VAL A 82 2.85 7.17 -1.49
C VAL A 82 3.66 8.43 -1.84
N PHE A 83 4.37 8.98 -0.86
CA PHE A 83 5.17 10.23 -1.01
C PHE A 83 6.60 9.99 -1.47
N ARG A 84 7.05 8.73 -1.57
CA ARG A 84 8.37 8.40 -2.07
C ARG A 84 8.52 8.85 -3.52
N GLY A 85 9.69 9.37 -3.88
CA GLY A 85 9.92 10.00 -5.19
C GLY A 85 9.71 9.11 -6.43
N ASN A 86 9.63 7.79 -6.27
CA ASN A 86 9.34 6.83 -7.34
C ASN A 86 7.87 6.36 -7.40
N SER A 87 7.01 6.90 -6.54
CA SER A 87 5.57 6.62 -6.55
C SER A 87 4.94 7.27 -7.78
N GLN A 88 4.11 6.51 -8.52
CA GLN A 88 3.37 7.00 -9.69
C GLN A 88 1.92 7.36 -9.33
N ILE A 89 1.65 7.68 -8.06
CA ILE A 89 0.34 8.07 -7.57
C ILE A 89 0.06 9.52 -7.95
N GLU A 90 -1.16 9.80 -8.41
CA GLU A 90 -1.63 11.13 -8.78
C GLU A 90 -1.61 12.11 -7.60
N VAL A 91 -1.35 13.38 -7.89
CA VAL A 91 -1.25 14.43 -6.85
C VAL A 91 -2.55 14.55 -6.04
N GLN A 92 -3.71 14.39 -6.67
CA GLN A 92 -5.01 14.44 -5.98
C GLN A 92 -5.15 13.30 -4.97
N ASP A 93 -4.81 12.07 -5.37
CA ASP A 93 -4.86 10.89 -4.48
C ASP A 93 -3.89 11.07 -3.29
N ARG A 94 -2.71 11.68 -3.51
CA ARG A 94 -1.77 12.02 -2.42
C ARG A 94 -2.36 13.01 -1.42
N GLN A 95 -2.99 14.08 -1.93
CA GLN A 95 -3.61 15.10 -1.09
C GLN A 95 -4.79 14.54 -0.28
N ASN A 96 -5.61 13.69 -0.90
CA ASN A 96 -6.71 13.02 -0.22
C ASN A 96 -6.17 12.07 0.86
N ALA A 97 -5.14 11.27 0.57
CA ALA A 97 -4.54 10.35 1.53
C ALA A 97 -4.03 11.05 2.81
N ILE A 98 -3.37 12.22 2.68
CA ILE A 98 -2.96 13.00 3.87
C ILE A 98 -4.18 13.55 4.61
N ARG A 99 -5.18 14.08 3.89
CA ARG A 99 -6.39 14.64 4.52
C ARG A 99 -7.11 13.56 5.34
N GLU A 100 -7.32 12.39 4.76
CA GLU A 100 -7.96 11.26 5.43
C GLU A 100 -7.13 10.77 6.62
N TYR A 101 -5.82 10.65 6.48
CA TYR A 101 -4.95 10.31 7.60
C TYR A 101 -5.04 11.33 8.75
N ALA A 102 -5.04 12.63 8.42
CA ALA A 102 -5.12 13.69 9.40
C ALA A 102 -6.49 13.73 10.10
N ALA A 103 -7.56 13.41 9.39
CA ALA A 103 -8.92 13.31 9.92
C ALA A 103 -9.14 12.05 10.77
N LYS A 104 -8.41 10.95 10.48
CA LYS A 104 -8.54 9.70 11.23
C LYS A 104 -8.05 9.87 12.67
N GLY A 105 -8.94 9.58 13.64
CA GLY A 105 -8.64 9.69 15.08
C GLY A 105 -7.62 8.67 15.61
N LYS A 106 -7.13 7.74 14.78
CA LYS A 106 -6.14 6.70 15.13
C LYS A 106 -4.80 6.89 14.39
N LYS A 107 -4.34 8.13 14.24
CA LYS A 107 -3.05 8.46 13.63
C LYS A 107 -1.90 8.34 14.63
N ASP A 108 -0.79 7.73 14.22
CA ASP A 108 0.45 7.66 15.01
C ASP A 108 1.50 8.60 14.40
N ILE A 109 1.40 9.89 14.76
CA ILE A 109 2.31 10.93 14.23
C ILE A 109 3.77 10.65 14.62
N PRO A 110 4.11 10.24 15.86
CA PRO A 110 5.48 9.88 16.20
C PRO A 110 6.07 8.74 15.36
N ARG A 111 5.25 7.73 14.99
CA ARG A 111 5.70 6.61 14.14
C ARG A 111 5.93 7.00 12.68
N LEU A 112 5.28 8.07 12.21
CA LEU A 112 5.42 8.58 10.85
C LEU A 112 6.74 9.35 10.63
N MET A 113 7.30 9.95 11.69
CA MET A 113 8.53 10.76 11.65
C MET A 113 9.79 9.91 11.82
#